data_AF-A0A7V0MM41-F1
#
_entry.id   AF-A0A7V0MM41-F1
#
_cell.length_a   1.000
_cell.length_b   1.000
_cell.length_c   1.000
_cell.angle_alpha   90.00
_cell.angle_beta   90.00
_cell.angle_gamma   90.00
#
_symmetry.space_group_name_H-M   'P 1'
#
loop_
_entity.id
_entity.type
_entity.pdbx_description
1 polymer ?
#
loop_
_entity_poly.entity_id
_entity_poly.type
_entity_poly.pdbx_seq_one_letter_code
_entity_poly.pdbx_strand_id
1 'polypeptide(L)'
;MERTERNRNSIIFTGLIVGLFVLFSGCSYFQSRTKNGTPSPKPGKTGPSPLYYDFEDVLVPGELKINRNSSFVYRTPGFSSGILSLKGRVEIESLIAFFKNNMAKDNWRAVSSFKSLRSIMMFHKENRWCVISITEKQFSTYVEIWVVPAIQEVEQGSETKLLK
;
A
#
# COMPACT_ATOMS: atom_id res chain seq x y z
N MET A 1 3.57 31.77 -54.23
CA MET A 1 2.30 31.73 -53.47
C MET A 1 2.29 30.70 -52.33
N GLU A 2 3.24 29.77 -52.23
CA GLU A 2 3.24 28.68 -51.22
C GLU A 2 3.76 29.10 -49.80
N ARG A 3 4.61 30.13 -49.72
CA ARG A 3 5.23 30.59 -48.46
C ARG A 3 4.22 31.30 -47.53
N THR A 4 3.20 31.92 -48.10
CA THR A 4 2.15 32.67 -47.38
C THR A 4 1.14 31.74 -46.69
N GLU A 5 0.80 30.60 -47.31
CA GLU A 5 -0.05 29.54 -46.74
C GLU A 5 0.59 28.90 -45.51
N ARG A 6 1.89 28.58 -45.60
CA ARG A 6 2.66 27.97 -44.51
C ARG A 6 2.75 28.88 -43.28
N ASN A 7 2.92 30.18 -43.50
CA ASN A 7 2.98 31.16 -42.41
C ASN A 7 1.61 31.39 -41.77
N ARG A 8 0.53 31.38 -42.57
CA ARG A 8 -0.84 31.49 -42.07
C ARG A 8 -1.23 30.30 -41.19
N ASN A 9 -0.89 29.08 -41.60
CA ASN A 9 -1.16 27.87 -40.80
C ASN A 9 -0.31 27.81 -39.53
N SER A 10 0.95 28.29 -39.58
CA SER A 10 1.82 28.41 -38.41
C SER A 10 1.27 29.41 -37.38
N ILE A 11 0.75 30.56 -37.83
CA ILE A 11 0.12 31.58 -36.97
C ILE A 11 -1.15 31.01 -36.33
N ILE A 12 -1.97 30.28 -37.09
CA ILE A 12 -3.18 29.62 -36.55
C ILE A 12 -2.82 28.57 -35.50
N PHE A 13 -1.82 27.72 -35.77
CA PHE A 13 -1.36 26.69 -34.81
C PHE A 13 -0.79 27.32 -33.53
N THR A 14 0.01 28.38 -33.67
CA THR A 14 0.57 29.10 -32.52
C THR A 14 -0.53 29.77 -31.70
N GLY A 15 -1.53 30.38 -32.36
CA GLY A 15 -2.69 30.96 -31.68
C GLY A 15 -3.55 29.92 -30.94
N LEU A 16 -3.70 28.72 -31.50
CA LEU A 16 -4.48 27.63 -30.90
C LEU A 16 -3.78 27.05 -29.66
N ILE A 17 -2.45 26.94 -29.69
CA ILE A 17 -1.64 26.51 -28.54
C ILE A 17 -1.66 27.56 -27.42
N VAL A 18 -1.55 28.85 -27.74
CA VAL A 18 -1.65 29.94 -26.74
C VAL A 18 -3.05 30.02 -26.15
N GLY A 19 -4.10 29.87 -26.96
CA GLY A 19 -5.49 29.84 -26.50
C GLY A 19 -5.78 28.67 -25.53
N LEU A 20 -5.14 27.52 -25.75
CA LEU A 20 -5.27 26.36 -24.86
C LEU A 20 -4.60 26.57 -23.50
N PHE A 21 -3.50 27.33 -23.43
CA PHE A 21 -2.79 27.63 -22.19
C PHE A 21 -3.55 28.62 -21.28
N VAL A 22 -4.38 29.51 -21.85
CA VAL A 22 -5.17 30.49 -21.09
C VAL A 22 -6.29 29.83 -20.28
N LEU A 23 -6.72 28.61 -20.65
CA LEU A 23 -7.79 27.89 -19.95
C LEU A 23 -7.34 27.15 -18.67
N PHE A 24 -6.04 27.08 -18.38
CA PHE A 24 -5.50 26.45 -17.17
C PHE A 24 -5.20 27.44 -16.03
N SER A 25 -5.41 28.74 -16.23
CA SER A 25 -5.16 29.79 -15.23
C SER A 25 -6.45 30.29 -14.58
N GLY A 26 -7.08 29.45 -13.76
CA GLY A 26 -8.17 29.80 -12.84
C GLY A 26 -8.50 28.59 -11.97
N CYS A 27 -8.62 28.63 -10.64
CA CYS A 27 -8.55 29.68 -9.62
C CYS A 27 -7.96 29.05 -8.35
N SER A 28 -6.94 29.66 -7.75
CA SER A 28 -6.59 29.46 -6.34
C SER A 28 -6.90 30.76 -5.58
N TYR A 29 -8.18 30.98 -5.26
CA TYR A 29 -8.56 32.04 -4.33
C TYR A 29 -9.72 31.55 -3.47
N PHE A 30 -9.40 30.83 -2.41
CA PHE A 30 -10.33 30.61 -1.31
C PHE A 30 -9.61 30.90 0.01
N GLN A 31 -9.55 32.20 0.30
CA GLN A 31 -9.05 32.70 1.56
C GLN A 31 -10.18 32.67 2.60
N SER A 32 -9.88 31.90 3.66
CA SER A 32 -10.41 31.91 5.02
C SER A 32 -11.44 32.97 5.38
N ARG A 33 -12.66 32.51 5.72
CA ARG A 33 -13.60 33.24 6.56
C ARG A 33 -13.63 32.60 7.95
N THR A 34 -12.98 33.26 8.90
CA THR A 34 -13.10 32.97 10.33
C THR A 34 -14.52 33.31 10.77
N LYS A 35 -15.25 32.34 11.32
CA LYS A 35 -16.44 32.59 12.13
C LYS A 35 -16.43 31.63 13.31
N ASN A 36 -16.32 32.21 14.50
CA ASN A 36 -16.46 31.53 15.77
C ASN A 36 -17.82 30.84 15.85
N GLY A 37 -17.79 29.53 16.09
CA GLY A 37 -18.95 28.67 16.29
C GLY A 37 -18.46 27.36 16.89
N THR A 38 -18.92 27.10 18.10
CA THR A 38 -18.99 25.86 18.88
C THR A 38 -18.51 24.58 18.17
N PRO A 39 -17.68 23.71 18.81
CA PRO A 39 -17.10 22.55 18.14
C PRO A 39 -18.17 21.51 17.85
N SER A 40 -18.69 21.52 16.63
CA SER A 40 -19.37 20.37 16.03
C SER A 40 -18.33 19.57 15.24
N PRO A 41 -18.30 18.23 15.33
CA PRO A 41 -17.30 17.42 14.65
C PRO A 41 -17.42 17.63 13.15
N LYS A 42 -16.38 18.18 12.51
CA LYS A 42 -16.26 18.17 11.06
C LYS A 42 -16.18 16.72 10.60
N PRO A 43 -16.94 16.27 9.59
CA PRO A 43 -16.63 15.02 8.92
C PRO A 43 -15.24 15.21 8.28
N GLY A 44 -14.26 14.46 8.78
CA GLY A 44 -12.90 14.47 8.27
C GLY A 44 -12.90 14.13 6.79
N LYS A 45 -11.92 14.67 6.05
CA LYS A 45 -11.65 14.33 4.66
C LYS A 45 -11.71 12.81 4.50
N THR A 46 -12.69 12.32 3.76
CA THR A 46 -12.94 10.90 3.49
C THR A 46 -11.88 10.35 2.53
N GLY A 47 -10.62 10.37 2.93
CA GLY A 47 -9.59 9.53 2.33
C GLY A 47 -9.80 8.09 2.79
N PRO A 48 -9.42 7.08 1.98
CA PRO A 48 -9.55 5.70 2.40
C PRO A 48 -8.65 5.47 3.63
N SER A 49 -9.26 5.16 4.76
CA SER A 49 -8.53 4.95 6.02
C SER A 49 -7.85 3.58 6.01
N PRO A 50 -6.66 3.44 6.60
CA PRO A 50 -6.05 2.14 6.81
C PRO A 50 -6.97 1.19 7.60
N LEU A 51 -6.95 -0.09 7.25
CA LEU A 51 -7.88 -1.10 7.77
C LEU A 51 -7.14 -2.39 8.13
N TYR A 52 -7.60 -3.03 9.20
CA TYR A 52 -7.27 -4.43 9.50
C TYR A 52 -8.29 -5.33 8.79
N TYR A 53 -7.81 -6.33 8.07
CA TYR A 53 -8.65 -7.30 7.37
C TYR A 53 -8.71 -8.61 8.16
N ASP A 54 -8.37 -9.75 7.54
CA ASP A 54 -8.39 -11.05 8.20
C ASP A 54 -7.24 -11.25 9.21
N PHE A 55 -6.20 -10.42 9.11
CA PHE A 55 -5.09 -10.35 10.05
C PHE A 55 -5.27 -9.13 10.95
N GLU A 56 -5.57 -9.37 12.22
CA GLU A 56 -5.87 -8.33 13.22
C GLU A 56 -4.65 -7.49 13.61
N ASP A 57 -3.45 -7.92 13.21
CA ASP A 57 -2.18 -7.29 13.53
C ASP A 57 -1.34 -6.96 12.29
N VAL A 58 -1.97 -6.88 11.11
CA VAL A 58 -1.35 -6.38 9.89
C VAL A 58 -2.22 -5.30 9.27
N LEU A 59 -1.88 -4.04 9.57
CA LEU A 59 -2.58 -2.88 9.02
C LEU A 59 -2.31 -2.76 7.51
N VAL A 60 -3.36 -2.48 6.74
CA VAL A 60 -3.27 -2.28 5.29
C VAL A 60 -3.62 -0.83 4.92
N PRO A 61 -2.85 -0.17 4.02
CA PRO A 61 -3.19 1.16 3.51
C PRO A 61 -4.55 1.17 2.81
N GLY A 62 -5.36 2.20 3.06
CA GLY A 62 -6.73 2.27 2.51
C GLY A 62 -6.78 2.39 0.98
N GLU A 63 -5.70 2.86 0.36
CA GLU A 63 -5.54 2.99 -1.08
C GLU A 63 -5.42 1.63 -1.79
N LEU A 64 -5.08 0.56 -1.05
CA LEU A 64 -5.00 -0.79 -1.57
C LEU A 64 -6.36 -1.49 -1.52
N LYS A 65 -6.73 -2.12 -2.63
CA LYS A 65 -7.94 -2.93 -2.75
C LYS A 65 -7.58 -4.42 -2.79
N ILE A 66 -8.26 -5.22 -1.98
CA ILE A 66 -8.10 -6.68 -1.96
C ILE A 66 -8.56 -7.30 -3.28
N ASN A 67 -7.75 -8.21 -3.80
CA ASN A 67 -8.14 -9.16 -4.83
C ASN A 67 -8.61 -10.46 -4.17
N ARG A 68 -9.93 -10.62 -4.01
CA ARG A 68 -10.52 -11.78 -3.34
C ARG A 68 -10.20 -13.11 -4.02
N ASN A 69 -10.03 -13.10 -5.36
CA ASN A 69 -9.79 -14.33 -6.12
C ASN A 69 -8.37 -14.89 -5.93
N SER A 70 -7.43 -14.06 -5.49
CA SER A 70 -6.05 -14.47 -5.19
C SER A 70 -5.71 -14.35 -3.71
N SER A 71 -6.70 -14.04 -2.87
CA SER A 71 -6.56 -14.01 -1.42
C SER A 71 -7.22 -15.24 -0.83
N PHE A 72 -6.58 -15.83 0.17
CA PHE A 72 -7.10 -16.97 0.90
C PHE A 72 -6.66 -16.86 2.34
N VAL A 73 -7.59 -16.85 3.29
CA VAL A 73 -7.28 -16.84 4.71
C VAL A 73 -8.14 -17.88 5.40
N TYR A 74 -7.50 -18.70 6.23
CA TYR A 74 -8.19 -19.60 7.14
C TYR A 74 -7.98 -19.10 8.58
N ARG A 75 -9.00 -19.34 9.41
CA ARG A 75 -9.03 -18.91 10.81
C ARG A 75 -9.13 -20.15 11.69
N THR A 76 -8.30 -20.20 12.72
CA THR A 76 -8.38 -21.17 13.81
C THR A 76 -8.58 -20.41 15.13
N PRO A 77 -9.04 -21.08 16.20
CA PRO A 77 -9.04 -20.47 17.52
C PRO A 77 -7.63 -19.99 17.88
N GLY A 78 -7.46 -18.68 18.02
CA GLY A 78 -6.21 -18.05 18.43
C GLY A 78 -5.32 -17.50 17.31
N PHE A 79 -5.53 -17.83 16.03
CA PHE A 79 -4.80 -17.17 14.93
C PHE A 79 -5.48 -17.25 13.55
N SER A 80 -5.14 -16.29 12.69
CA SER A 80 -5.43 -16.31 11.26
C SER A 80 -4.14 -16.55 10.47
N SER A 81 -4.24 -17.26 9.34
CA SER A 81 -3.12 -17.51 8.44
C SER A 81 -3.57 -17.63 6.99
N GLY A 82 -2.68 -17.27 6.06
CA GLY A 82 -2.98 -17.28 4.64
C GLY A 82 -2.31 -16.13 3.88
N ILE A 83 -2.95 -15.73 2.80
CA ILE A 83 -2.45 -14.79 1.79
C ILE A 83 -3.50 -13.71 1.55
N LEU A 84 -3.11 -12.44 1.65
CA LEU A 84 -3.87 -11.32 1.11
C LEU A 84 -3.13 -10.75 -0.10
N SER A 85 -3.77 -10.77 -1.26
CA SER A 85 -3.30 -10.07 -2.45
C SER A 85 -4.06 -8.77 -2.62
N LEU A 86 -3.34 -7.68 -2.82
CA LEU A 86 -3.89 -6.35 -2.95
C LEU A 86 -3.30 -5.61 -4.15
N LYS A 87 -4.02 -4.61 -4.64
CA LYS A 87 -3.53 -3.69 -5.68
C LYS A 87 -3.95 -2.26 -5.43
N GLY A 88 -3.12 -1.30 -5.81
CA GLY A 88 -3.43 0.12 -5.74
C GLY A 88 -2.46 0.97 -6.55
N ARG A 89 -2.69 2.28 -6.55
CA ARG A 89 -1.80 3.28 -7.16
C ARG A 89 -1.03 4.00 -6.05
N VAL A 90 -0.12 3.27 -5.43
CA VAL A 90 0.72 3.78 -4.33
C VAL A 90 2.17 3.48 -4.68
N GLU A 91 3.03 4.47 -4.46
CA GLU A 91 4.47 4.32 -4.67
C GLU A 91 5.05 3.23 -3.78
N ILE A 92 5.98 2.43 -4.33
CA ILE A 92 6.65 1.34 -3.58
C ILE A 92 7.26 1.85 -2.28
N GLU A 93 7.98 2.96 -2.31
CA GLU A 93 8.69 3.48 -1.13
C GLU A 93 7.74 3.89 0.00
N SER A 94 6.59 4.47 -0.38
CA SER A 94 5.51 4.78 0.56
C SER A 94 4.94 3.51 1.22
N LEU A 95 4.74 2.44 0.44
CA LEU A 95 4.27 1.16 0.97
C LEU A 95 5.31 0.50 1.89
N ILE A 96 6.58 0.51 1.50
CA ILE A 96 7.67 -0.04 2.33
C ILE A 96 7.73 0.69 3.67
N ALA A 97 7.72 2.02 3.67
CA ALA A 97 7.74 2.82 4.89
C ALA A 97 6.49 2.56 5.74
N PHE A 98 5.32 2.50 5.12
CA PHE A 98 4.06 2.20 5.80
C PHE A 98 4.12 0.87 6.55
N PHE A 99 4.52 -0.21 5.86
CA PHE A 99 4.56 -1.53 6.47
C PHE A 99 5.64 -1.62 7.55
N LYS A 100 6.85 -1.11 7.32
CA LYS A 100 7.89 -1.09 8.36
C LYS A 100 7.42 -0.41 9.65
N ASN A 101 6.75 0.73 9.52
CA ASN A 101 6.29 1.51 10.68
C ASN A 101 5.13 0.83 11.41
N ASN A 102 4.12 0.35 10.70
CA ASN A 102 2.93 -0.21 11.35
C ASN A 102 3.14 -1.65 11.84
N MET A 103 3.93 -2.45 11.14
CA MET A 103 4.33 -3.77 11.64
C MET A 103 5.06 -3.65 13.00
N ALA A 104 5.98 -2.69 13.14
CA ALA A 104 6.65 -2.45 14.41
C ALA A 104 5.68 -2.03 15.54
N LYS A 105 4.68 -1.20 15.25
CA LYS A 105 3.63 -0.82 16.22
C LYS A 105 2.78 -2.00 16.66
N ASP A 106 2.55 -2.95 15.76
CA ASP A 106 1.80 -4.18 16.01
C ASP A 106 2.71 -5.31 16.56
N ASN A 107 3.89 -4.97 17.11
CA ASN A 107 4.86 -5.85 17.75
C ASN A 107 5.51 -6.91 16.83
N TRP A 108 5.53 -6.65 15.52
CA TRP A 108 6.31 -7.47 14.60
C TRP A 108 7.77 -7.04 14.58
N ARG A 109 8.67 -8.00 14.72
CA ARG A 109 10.12 -7.77 14.59
C ARG A 109 10.55 -7.97 13.14
N ALA A 110 11.16 -6.96 12.54
CA ALA A 110 11.78 -7.10 11.23
C ALA A 110 12.94 -8.10 11.29
N VAL A 111 12.94 -9.09 10.38
CA VAL A 111 14.00 -10.10 10.28
C VAL A 111 14.86 -9.84 9.05
N SER A 112 14.25 -9.52 7.92
CA SER A 112 14.98 -9.17 6.70
C SER A 112 14.15 -8.25 5.81
N SER A 113 14.81 -7.47 4.98
CA SER A 113 14.17 -6.65 3.94
C SER A 113 15.14 -6.46 2.79
N PHE A 114 14.66 -6.67 1.57
CA PHE A 114 15.42 -6.36 0.36
C PHE A 114 14.56 -5.60 -0.63
N LYS A 115 15.21 -4.69 -1.37
CA LYS A 115 14.59 -3.83 -2.37
C LYS A 115 15.10 -4.19 -3.76
N SER A 116 14.19 -4.38 -4.70
CA SER A 116 14.43 -4.75 -6.09
C SER A 116 13.15 -4.46 -6.89
N LEU A 117 13.06 -4.93 -8.15
CA LEU A 117 11.82 -4.99 -8.94
C LEU A 117 10.66 -5.60 -8.16
N ARG A 118 10.98 -6.58 -7.30
CA ARG A 118 10.10 -7.11 -6.26
C ARG A 118 10.76 -6.87 -4.91
N SER A 119 10.18 -5.98 -4.11
CA SER A 119 10.67 -5.68 -2.76
C SER A 119 10.00 -6.61 -1.76
N ILE A 120 10.77 -7.25 -0.88
CA ILE A 120 10.25 -8.19 0.11
C ILE A 120 10.70 -7.76 1.51
N MET A 121 9.80 -7.89 2.48
CA MET A 121 10.03 -7.68 3.90
C MET A 121 9.54 -8.89 4.67
N MET A 122 10.37 -9.41 5.57
CA MET A 122 10.05 -10.55 6.42
C MET A 122 10.07 -10.12 7.88
N PHE A 123 9.01 -10.49 8.58
CA PHE A 123 8.79 -10.16 9.98
C PHE A 123 8.45 -11.41 10.78
N HIS A 124 8.78 -11.38 12.06
CA HIS A 124 8.48 -12.45 13.00
C HIS A 124 7.77 -11.89 14.22
N LYS A 125 6.76 -12.61 14.72
CA LYS A 125 6.03 -12.29 15.95
C LYS A 125 5.60 -13.58 16.61
N GLU A 126 6.07 -13.80 17.84
CA GLU A 126 5.76 -14.98 18.65
C GLU A 126 5.97 -16.30 17.89
N ASN A 127 4.87 -16.94 17.47
CA ASN A 127 4.83 -18.21 16.75
C ASN A 127 4.36 -18.04 15.31
N ARG A 128 4.55 -16.87 14.67
CA ARG A 128 4.13 -16.61 13.29
C ARG A 128 5.16 -15.77 12.52
N TRP A 129 5.19 -16.01 11.21
CA TRP A 129 5.94 -15.24 10.23
C TRP A 129 5.00 -14.43 9.36
N CYS A 130 5.42 -13.22 9.01
CA CYS A 130 4.77 -12.39 8.01
C CYS A 130 5.76 -12.02 6.91
N VAL A 131 5.39 -12.28 5.67
CA VAL A 131 6.17 -11.88 4.49
C VAL A 131 5.32 -10.94 3.66
N ILE A 132 5.84 -9.75 3.40
CA ILE A 132 5.18 -8.73 2.59
C ILE A 132 6.02 -8.56 1.33
N SER A 133 5.40 -8.80 0.19
CA SER A 133 5.99 -8.62 -1.13
C SER A 133 5.29 -7.50 -1.87
N ILE A 134 6.06 -6.56 -2.40
CA ILE A 134 5.59 -5.40 -3.15
C ILE A 134 6.18 -5.48 -4.57
N THR A 135 5.34 -5.36 -5.59
CA THR A 135 5.77 -5.39 -6.99
C THR A 135 5.03 -4.32 -7.77
N GLU A 136 5.77 -3.42 -8.40
CA GLU A 136 5.20 -2.43 -9.31
C GLU A 136 5.11 -3.00 -10.72
N LYS A 137 3.96 -2.76 -11.36
CA LYS A 137 3.73 -3.01 -12.78
C LYS A 137 3.23 -1.72 -13.42
N GLN A 138 3.16 -1.69 -14.76
CA GLN A 138 2.91 -0.49 -15.58
C GLN A 138 1.86 0.52 -15.08
N PHE A 139 0.80 0.09 -14.39
CA PHE A 139 -0.28 0.98 -13.93
C PHE A 139 -0.68 0.82 -12.47
N SER A 140 -0.07 -0.12 -11.74
CA SER A 140 -0.48 -0.47 -10.38
C SER A 140 0.63 -1.18 -9.64
N THR A 141 0.63 -0.96 -8.34
CA THR A 141 1.47 -1.67 -7.38
C THR A 141 0.66 -2.79 -6.76
N TYR A 142 1.27 -3.96 -6.71
CA TYR A 142 0.70 -5.19 -6.16
C TYR A 142 1.38 -5.49 -4.84
N VAL A 143 0.60 -5.86 -3.84
CA VAL A 143 1.09 -6.27 -2.52
C VAL A 143 0.57 -7.66 -2.23
N GLU A 144 1.44 -8.54 -1.79
CA GLU A 144 1.08 -9.85 -1.24
C GLU A 144 1.55 -9.91 0.21
N ILE A 145 0.64 -10.25 1.11
CA ILE A 145 0.89 -10.40 2.54
C ILE A 145 0.66 -11.87 2.87
N TRP A 146 1.72 -12.57 3.28
CA TRP A 146 1.67 -13.96 3.69
C TRP A 146 1.86 -14.04 5.21
N VAL A 147 0.88 -14.58 5.92
CA VAL A 147 0.97 -14.85 7.35
C VAL A 147 0.89 -16.36 7.56
N VAL A 148 1.93 -16.93 8.17
CA VAL A 148 2.03 -18.37 8.40
C VAL A 148 2.46 -18.66 9.83
N PRO A 149 1.99 -19.75 10.45
CA PRO A 149 2.52 -20.18 11.74
C PRO A 149 3.99 -20.58 11.58
N ALA A 150 4.81 -20.22 12.57
CA ALA A 150 6.13 -20.77 12.74
C ALA A 150 5.98 -22.21 13.23
N ILE A 151 6.69 -23.13 12.58
CA ILE A 151 6.78 -24.51 13.06
C ILE A 151 7.51 -24.44 14.40
N GLN A 152 6.84 -24.83 15.48
CA GLN A 152 7.53 -25.12 16.73
C GLN A 152 8.24 -26.46 16.50
N GLU A 153 9.57 -26.50 16.65
CA GLU A 153 10.27 -27.77 16.75
C GLU A 153 9.69 -28.51 17.96
N VAL A 154 8.95 -29.58 17.69
CA VAL A 154 8.59 -30.53 18.75
C VAL A 154 9.90 -31.24 19.08
N GLU A 155 10.56 -30.85 20.18
CA GLU A 155 11.63 -31.64 20.76
C GLU A 155 11.09 -33.06 20.98
N GLN A 156 11.51 -33.98 20.12
CA GLN A 156 11.17 -35.38 20.20
C GLN A 156 11.98 -36.01 21.35
N GLY A 157 11.58 -35.73 22.57
CA GLY A 157 12.11 -36.38 23.76
C GLY A 157 11.52 -37.78 23.93
N SER A 158 12.30 -38.82 23.61
CA SER A 158 12.50 -40.07 24.38
C SER A 158 12.81 -41.28 23.50
N GLU A 159 14.01 -41.84 23.67
CA GLU A 159 14.48 -43.24 23.54
C GLU A 159 15.91 -43.21 22.98
N THR A 160 16.95 -43.23 23.80
CA THR A 160 17.50 -44.50 24.29
C THR A 160 18.47 -44.22 25.44
N LYS A 161 17.99 -44.35 26.67
CA LYS A 161 18.84 -44.59 27.85
C LYS A 161 18.44 -45.94 28.45
N LEU A 162 18.78 -46.99 27.72
CA LEU A 162 18.77 -48.42 28.05
C LEU A 162 19.33 -49.02 26.77
N LEU A 163 20.62 -49.31 26.68
CA LEU A 163 21.21 -50.49 27.29
C LEU A 163 22.62 -50.20 27.81
N LYS A 164 22.94 -50.97 28.85
CA LYS A 164 24.25 -51.09 29.52
C LYS A 164 25.40 -51.32 28.56
#